data_AF-A0A2V2UL35-F1
#
_entry.id   AF-A0A2V2UL35-F1
#
_cell.length_a   1.000
_cell.length_b   1.000
_cell.length_c   1.000
_cell.angle_alpha   90.00
_cell.angle_beta   90.00
_cell.angle_gamma   90.00
#
_symmetry.space_group_name_H-M   'P 1'
#
loop_
_entity.id
_entity.type
_entity.pdbx_description
1 polymer ?
#
loop_
_entity_poly.entity_id
_entity_poly.type
_entity_poly.pdbx_seq_one_letter_code
_entity_poly.pdbx_strand_id
1 'polypeptide(L)'
;MLVSCDKTDSGCGGGLMNNAFEWIVQENNGAVYTEGSYPYASGEGISPPCTTSGHTVGATITGHVELPQDEAQIAAWLAVNGPVAVAVDASRDDLHGRRYDELRLRAAGSRRSSRRLQ
;
A
#
# COMPACT_ATOMS: atom_id res chain seq x y z
N MET A 1 -5.36 -4.51 9.70
CA MET A 1 -6.81 -4.81 9.73
C MET A 1 -7.33 -5.44 8.45
N LEU A 2 -7.17 -4.83 7.26
CA LEU A 2 -7.84 -5.27 6.02
C LEU A 2 -7.58 -6.74 5.69
N VAL A 3 -6.31 -7.17 5.69
CA VAL A 3 -5.90 -8.56 5.38
C VAL A 3 -6.60 -9.62 6.23
N SER A 4 -6.95 -9.28 7.47
CA SER A 4 -7.57 -10.20 8.44
C SER A 4 -9.08 -10.08 8.49
N CYS A 5 -9.61 -8.88 8.29
CA CYS A 5 -10.99 -8.53 8.62
C CYS A 5 -11.91 -8.36 7.42
N ASP A 6 -11.38 -7.88 6.29
CA ASP A 6 -12.13 -7.84 5.04
C ASP A 6 -12.32 -9.28 4.54
N LYS A 7 -13.58 -9.70 4.41
CA LYS A 7 -13.98 -11.03 3.91
C LYS A 7 -14.47 -11.01 2.47
N THR A 8 -14.60 -9.83 1.88
CA THR A 8 -14.84 -9.66 0.45
C THR A 8 -13.55 -9.94 -0.32
N ASP A 9 -12.42 -9.46 0.20
CA ASP A 9 -11.09 -9.79 -0.31
C ASP A 9 -10.52 -11.09 0.27
N SER A 10 -9.44 -11.59 -0.35
CA SER A 10 -8.82 -12.88 -0.03
C SER A 10 -7.55 -12.77 0.82
N GLY A 11 -7.37 -11.65 1.54
CA GLY A 11 -6.21 -11.39 2.38
C GLY A 11 -4.89 -11.53 1.60
N CYS A 12 -4.01 -12.46 2.02
CA CYS A 12 -2.74 -12.73 1.33
C CYS A 12 -2.91 -13.30 -0.09
N GLY A 13 -4.11 -13.79 -0.45
CA GLY A 13 -4.44 -14.24 -1.81
C GLY A 13 -4.75 -13.11 -2.79
N GLY A 14 -4.79 -11.86 -2.32
CA GLY A 14 -5.10 -10.68 -3.11
C GLY A 14 -6.47 -10.07 -2.79
N GLY A 15 -6.75 -8.94 -3.42
CA GLY A 15 -7.97 -8.15 -3.20
C GLY A 15 -8.04 -6.94 -4.12
N LEU A 16 -9.17 -6.24 -4.10
CA LEU A 16 -9.41 -5.02 -4.87
C LEU A 16 -9.58 -3.83 -3.93
N MET A 17 -8.96 -2.69 -4.25
CA MET A 17 -9.05 -1.50 -3.41
C MET A 17 -10.49 -1.02 -3.19
N ASN A 18 -11.35 -1.18 -4.20
CA ASN A 18 -12.76 -0.81 -4.12
C ASN A 18 -13.49 -1.65 -3.06
N ASN A 19 -13.25 -2.97 -3.03
CA ASN A 19 -13.79 -3.87 -2.00
C ASN A 19 -13.33 -3.45 -0.61
N ALA A 20 -12.04 -3.17 -0.45
CA ALA A 20 -11.49 -2.73 0.83
C ALA A 20 -12.11 -1.39 1.31
N PHE A 21 -12.30 -0.42 0.42
CA PHE A 21 -12.96 0.85 0.78
C PHE A 21 -14.43 0.63 1.15
N GLU A 22 -15.16 -0.18 0.38
CA GLU A 22 -16.54 -0.56 0.66
C GLU A 22 -16.63 -1.22 2.05
N TRP A 23 -15.77 -2.20 2.33
CA TRP A 23 -15.71 -2.90 3.61
C TRP A 23 -15.43 -1.93 4.77
N ILE A 24 -14.47 -1.02 4.63
CA ILE A 24 -14.18 -0.01 5.66
C ILE A 24 -15.44 0.79 5.99
N VAL A 25 -16.13 1.30 4.96
CA VAL A 25 -17.30 2.17 5.12
C VAL A 25 -18.50 1.40 5.70
N GLN A 26 -18.81 0.24 5.10
CA GLN A 26 -20.03 -0.50 5.40
C GLN A 26 -19.92 -1.38 6.65
N GLU A 27 -18.80 -2.05 6.83
CA GLU A 27 -18.63 -3.08 7.87
C GLU A 27 -17.77 -2.63 9.05
N ASN A 28 -16.88 -1.66 8.83
CA ASN A 28 -16.01 -1.11 9.88
C ASN A 28 -16.35 0.34 10.26
N ASN A 29 -17.58 0.79 9.97
CA ASN A 29 -18.11 2.12 10.31
C ASN A 29 -17.23 3.29 9.82
N GLY A 30 -16.57 3.13 8.67
CA GLY A 30 -15.64 4.09 8.12
C GLY A 30 -14.28 4.15 8.83
N ALA A 31 -14.06 3.39 9.90
CA ALA A 31 -12.87 3.52 10.74
C ALA A 31 -11.65 2.84 10.12
N VAL A 32 -10.50 3.50 10.21
CA VAL A 32 -9.19 2.95 9.85
C VAL A 32 -8.30 2.96 11.08
N TYR A 33 -7.87 1.78 11.52
CA TYR A 33 -7.02 1.65 12.69
C TYR A 33 -5.58 2.10 12.41
N THR A 34 -4.93 2.71 13.40
CA THR A 34 -3.51 3.07 13.31
C THR A 34 -2.65 1.81 13.28
N GLU A 35 -1.54 1.87 12.53
CA GLU A 35 -0.55 0.78 12.45
C GLU A 35 0.02 0.41 13.83
N GLY A 36 0.21 1.38 14.72
CA GLY A 36 0.69 1.11 16.08
C GLY A 36 -0.29 0.28 16.92
N SER A 37 -1.61 0.46 16.71
CA SER A 37 -2.64 -0.28 17.44
C SER A 37 -3.06 -1.58 16.76
N TYR A 38 -2.85 -1.70 15.45
CA TYR A 38 -3.08 -2.91 14.66
C TYR A 38 -1.88 -3.16 13.73
N PRO A 39 -0.78 -3.73 14.25
CA PRO A 39 0.43 -3.95 13.47
C PRO A 39 0.26 -4.97 12.34
N TYR A 40 0.99 -4.77 11.25
CA TYR A 40 1.06 -5.71 10.14
C TYR A 40 1.74 -7.02 10.57
N ALA A 41 1.00 -8.12 10.50
CA ALA A 41 1.45 -9.45 10.91
C ALA A 41 1.42 -10.49 9.76
N SER A 42 1.14 -10.06 8.53
CA SER A 42 0.97 -10.94 7.37
C SER A 42 2.21 -11.10 6.49
N GLY A 43 3.37 -10.64 6.95
CA GLY A 43 4.62 -10.68 6.18
C GLY A 43 5.06 -12.09 5.76
N GLU A 44 4.69 -13.10 6.54
CA GLU A 44 4.98 -14.52 6.26
C GLU A 44 3.84 -15.23 5.53
N GLY A 45 2.95 -14.48 4.87
CA GLY A 45 1.79 -15.01 4.15
C GLY A 45 0.65 -15.50 5.06
N ILE A 46 0.72 -15.22 6.36
CA ILE A 46 -0.33 -15.59 7.33
C ILE A 46 -1.41 -14.51 7.41
N SER A 47 -2.68 -14.91 7.53
CA SER A 47 -3.77 -13.99 7.88
C SER A 47 -4.20 -14.29 9.31
N PRO A 48 -3.76 -13.49 10.31
CA PRO A 48 -4.18 -13.70 11.69
C PRO A 48 -5.68 -13.43 11.83
N PRO A 49 -6.34 -13.95 12.88
CA PRO A 49 -7.75 -13.69 13.14
C PRO A 49 -8.07 -12.19 13.18
N CYS A 50 -9.24 -11.83 12.68
CA CYS A 50 -9.71 -10.45 12.75
C CYS A 50 -10.00 -10.03 14.20
N THR A 51 -9.53 -8.85 14.58
CA THR A 51 -9.91 -8.17 15.82
C THR A 51 -10.35 -6.75 15.49
N THR A 52 -11.57 -6.36 15.89
CA THR A 52 -12.12 -5.02 15.61
C THR A 52 -12.21 -4.14 16.86
N SER A 53 -11.97 -4.70 18.05
CA SER A 53 -12.03 -3.98 19.32
C SER A 53 -10.65 -3.65 19.87
N GLY A 54 -10.55 -2.58 20.67
CA GLY A 54 -9.31 -2.20 21.36
C GLY A 54 -8.25 -1.53 20.47
N HIS A 55 -8.59 -1.17 19.23
CA HIS A 55 -7.69 -0.47 18.32
C HIS A 55 -7.96 1.04 18.29
N THR A 56 -6.92 1.84 18.06
CA THR A 56 -7.01 3.30 17.94
C THR A 56 -7.38 3.66 16.51
N VAL A 57 -8.47 4.41 16.32
CA VAL A 57 -8.86 4.94 15.01
C VAL A 57 -7.92 6.09 14.62
N GLY A 58 -7.21 5.93 13.51
CA GLY A 58 -6.28 6.93 12.97
C GLY A 58 -6.88 7.77 11.84
N ALA A 59 -7.87 7.23 11.14
CA ALA A 59 -8.58 7.91 10.07
C ALA A 59 -10.02 7.40 9.97
N THR A 60 -10.88 8.19 9.34
CA THR A 60 -12.26 7.83 9.03
C THR A 60 -12.58 8.21 7.59
N ILE A 61 -13.27 7.33 6.87
CA ILE A 61 -13.77 7.59 5.52
C ILE A 61 -15.28 7.36 5.47
N THR A 62 -15.95 8.07 4.57
CA THR A 62 -17.42 7.97 4.39
C THR A 62 -17.81 7.32 3.07
N GLY A 63 -16.85 7.04 2.20
CA GLY A 63 -17.08 6.53 0.85
C GLY A 63 -15.78 6.48 0.04
N HIS A 64 -15.91 6.07 -1.21
CA HIS A 64 -14.86 6.12 -2.22
C HIS A 64 -15.45 6.57 -3.56
N VAL A 65 -14.59 6.97 -4.49
CA VAL A 65 -14.98 7.34 -5.85
C VAL A 65 -14.05 6.65 -6.84
N GLU A 66 -14.61 6.25 -7.98
CA GLU A 66 -13.82 5.79 -9.11
C GLU A 66 -13.48 6.97 -10.03
N LEU A 67 -12.21 7.04 -10.44
CA LEU A 67 -11.77 8.02 -11.42
C LEU A 67 -11.92 7.48 -12.84
N PRO A 68 -12.16 8.35 -13.83
CA PRO A 68 -12.18 7.95 -15.22
C PRO A 68 -10.82 7.36 -15.65
N GLN A 69 -10.85 6.48 -16.65
CA GLN A 69 -9.66 5.89 -17.26
C GLN A 69 -8.96 6.90 -18.20
N ASP A 70 -8.57 8.04 -17.64
CA ASP A 70 -7.94 9.16 -18.32
C ASP A 70 -6.83 9.74 -17.43
N GLU A 71 -5.59 9.67 -17.91
CA GLU A 71 -4.42 10.07 -17.13
C GLU A 71 -4.41 11.58 -16.79
N ALA A 72 -4.96 12.43 -17.66
CA ALA A 72 -5.01 13.86 -17.41
C ALA A 72 -6.01 14.19 -16.30
N GLN A 73 -7.16 13.50 -16.28
CA GLN A 73 -8.15 13.62 -15.22
C GLN A 73 -7.64 13.05 -13.90
N ILE A 74 -6.93 11.91 -13.93
CA ILE A 74 -6.28 11.34 -12.74
C ILE A 74 -5.23 12.33 -12.18
N ALA A 75 -4.38 12.90 -13.04
CA ALA A 75 -3.37 13.88 -12.63
C ALA A 75 -3.98 15.16 -12.04
N ALA A 76 -5.05 15.66 -12.65
CA ALA A 76 -5.79 16.80 -12.13
C ALA A 76 -6.42 16.50 -10.75
N TRP A 77 -7.01 15.31 -10.59
CA TRP A 77 -7.58 14.89 -9.31
C TRP A 77 -6.51 14.74 -8.22
N LEU A 78 -5.40 14.09 -8.55
CA LEU A 78 -4.24 13.88 -7.67
C LEU A 78 -3.67 15.20 -7.14
N ALA A 79 -3.53 16.20 -8.03
CA ALA A 79 -2.98 17.51 -7.67
C ALA A 79 -3.84 18.27 -6.64
N VAL A 80 -5.16 18.02 -6.64
CA VAL A 80 -6.12 18.72 -5.77
C VAL A 80 -6.43 17.93 -4.50
N ASN A 81 -6.58 16.60 -4.62
CA ASN A 81 -7.13 15.75 -3.55
C ASN A 81 -6.08 14.87 -2.87
N GLY A 82 -4.86 14.79 -3.43
CA GLY A 82 -3.81 13.95 -2.91
C GLY A 82 -3.82 12.53 -3.48
N PRO A 83 -3.08 11.59 -2.84
CA PRO A 83 -2.77 10.27 -3.40
C PRO A 83 -4.00 9.45 -3.82
N VAL A 84 -3.84 8.68 -4.90
CA VAL A 84 -4.89 7.82 -5.48
C VAL A 84 -4.41 6.37 -5.50
N ALA A 85 -5.29 5.43 -5.16
CA ALA A 85 -5.03 4.01 -5.29
C ALA A 85 -5.25 3.55 -6.75
N VAL A 86 -4.25 2.90 -7.35
CA VAL A 86 -4.27 2.46 -8.76
C VAL A 86 -3.78 1.03 -8.90
N ALA A 87 -4.22 0.34 -9.96
CA ALA A 87 -3.70 -0.96 -10.36
C ALA A 87 -2.80 -0.81 -11.60
N VAL A 88 -1.69 -1.55 -11.64
CA VAL A 88 -0.75 -1.59 -12.77
C VAL A 88 -0.35 -3.03 -13.05
N ASP A 89 0.05 -3.34 -14.28
CA ASP A 89 0.64 -4.63 -14.62
C ASP A 89 2.07 -4.71 -14.06
N ALA A 90 2.26 -5.56 -13.06
CA ALA A 90 3.55 -5.80 -12.41
C ALA A 90 4.18 -7.16 -12.79
N SER A 91 3.69 -7.82 -13.85
CA SER A 91 4.18 -9.13 -14.29
C SER A 91 5.56 -9.09 -14.95
N ARG A 92 6.05 -7.89 -15.29
CA ARG A 92 7.32 -7.70 -15.98
C ARG A 92 8.50 -7.51 -15.01
N ASP A 93 9.62 -8.14 -15.36
CA ASP A 93 10.85 -8.16 -14.56
C ASP A 93 11.45 -6.77 -14.30
N ASP A 94 11.19 -5.80 -15.19
CA ASP A 94 11.67 -4.44 -15.02
C ASP A 94 11.05 -3.79 -13.78
N LEU A 95 9.77 -4.02 -13.48
CA LEU A 95 9.13 -3.53 -12.26
C LEU A 95 9.54 -4.35 -11.01
N HIS A 96 9.72 -5.66 -11.17
CA HIS A 96 10.13 -6.54 -10.07
C HIS A 96 11.58 -6.28 -9.60
N GLY A 97 12.47 -5.94 -10.54
CA GLY A 97 13.92 -5.84 -10.31
C GLY A 97 14.45 -4.46 -9.90
N ARG A 98 13.70 -3.36 -10.08
CA ARG A 98 14.23 -1.99 -9.84
C ARG A 98 14.71 -1.74 -8.41
N ARG A 99 14.23 -2.50 -7.42
CA ARG A 99 14.69 -2.38 -6.03
C ARG A 99 16.05 -3.03 -5.80
N TYR A 100 16.40 -4.09 -6.54
CA TYR A 100 17.65 -4.82 -6.34
C TYR A 100 18.87 -4.10 -6.92
N ASP A 101 18.74 -3.47 -8.09
CA ASP A 101 19.87 -2.79 -8.73
C ASP A 101 20.23 -1.46 -8.07
N GLU A 102 19.25 -0.67 -7.60
CA GLU A 102 19.56 0.58 -6.89
C GLU A 102 20.22 0.31 -5.53
N LEU A 103 19.82 -0.76 -4.83
CA LEU A 103 20.49 -1.24 -3.62
C LEU A 103 21.90 -1.78 -3.91
N ARG A 104 22.13 -2.49 -5.02
CA ARG A 104 23.47 -2.91 -5.46
C ARG A 104 24.36 -1.74 -5.86
N LEU A 105 23.84 -0.75 -6.57
CA LEU A 105 24.59 0.45 -6.96
C LEU A 105 24.98 1.28 -5.74
N ARG A 106 24.09 1.40 -4.74
CA ARG A 106 24.41 2.05 -3.46
C ARG A 106 25.40 1.24 -2.62
N ALA A 107 25.31 -0.10 -2.62
CA ALA A 107 26.26 -0.98 -1.92
C ALA A 107 27.64 -1.05 -2.62
N ALA A 108 27.70 -0.93 -3.94
CA ALA A 108 28.93 -0.92 -4.73
C ALA A 108 29.60 0.47 -4.81
N GLY A 109 28.88 1.54 -4.44
CA GLY A 109 29.30 2.94 -4.57
C GLY A 109 30.17 3.51 -3.44
N SER A 110 30.65 2.71 -2.49
CA SER A 110 31.54 3.18 -1.39
C SER A 110 32.95 2.61 -1.50
N ARG A 111 33.64 2.88 -2.61
CA ARG A 111 35.12 2.87 -2.71
C ARG A 111 35.62 3.96 -3.65
N ARG A 112 35.41 5.23 -3.30
CA ARG A 112 36.30 6.29 -3.79
C ARG A 112 37.60 6.21 -2.98
N SER A 113 38.52 5.37 -3.47
CA SER A 113 39.91 5.37 -3.02
C SER A 113 40.53 6.74 -3.32
N SER A 114 40.93 7.42 -2.26
CA SER A 114 41.77 8.61 -2.27
C SER A 114 43.05 8.34 -3.07
N ARG A 115 43.11 8.76 -4.35
CA ARG A 115 44.39 9.06 -5.00
C ARG A 115 44.76 10.50 -4.70
N ARG A 116 45.63 10.62 -3.71
CA ARG A 116 46.43 11.79 -3.36
C ARG A 116 47.26 12.17 -4.60
N LEU A 117 47.27 13.46 -4.95
CA LEU A 117 48.26 14.02 -5.86
C LEU A 117 49.66 13.74 -5.31
N GLN A 118 50.49 13.10 -6.12
CA GLN A 118 51.94 13.33 -6.29
C GLN A 118 52.32 12.77 -7.66
#